data_AF-A0A3B9L5G6-F1
#
_entry.id   AF-A0A3B9L5G6-F1
#
_cell.length_a   1.000
_cell.length_b   1.000
_cell.length_c   1.000
_cell.angle_alpha   90.00
_cell.angle_beta   90.00
_cell.angle_gamma   90.00
#
_symmetry.space_group_name_H-M   'P 1'
#
loop_
_entity.id
_entity.type
_entity.pdbx_description
1 polymer ?
#
loop_
_entity_poly.entity_id
_entity_poly.type
_entity_poly.pdbx_seq_one_letter_code
_entity_poly.pdbx_strand_id
1 'polypeptide(L)'
;MLPHDQQINALRPSIGFARHLHYWLIGLAVVLLLLSIIFWHPVPLMFAIFFGVVGLSEQQAGPNIVAAIQAYDMSNPTSGEVTISIDTSGDSPSYHAWIHEPNHPEWTYEFIPQGWKPVAGTHTAQIWRNVGHLHPALAAVEGGILIPRYLPKRKE
;
A
#
# COMPACT_ATOMS: atom_id res chain seq x y z
N MET A 1 -12.92 -11.97 -12.93
CA MET A 1 -12.23 -11.59 -11.68
C MET A 1 -10.93 -12.36 -11.62
N LEU A 2 -9.80 -11.70 -11.38
CA LEU A 2 -8.51 -12.38 -11.21
C LEU A 2 -8.47 -12.99 -9.80
N PRO A 3 -8.16 -14.31 -9.65
CA PRO A 3 -7.89 -14.91 -8.35
C PRO A 3 -6.81 -14.13 -7.59
N HIS A 4 -6.82 -14.17 -6.25
CA HIS A 4 -5.84 -13.46 -5.42
C HIS A 4 -4.39 -13.80 -5.80
N ASP A 5 -4.11 -15.04 -6.19
CA ASP A 5 -2.78 -15.46 -6.67
C ASP A 5 -2.34 -14.72 -7.94
N GLN A 6 -3.26 -14.43 -8.86
CA GLN A 6 -2.95 -13.67 -10.07
C GLN A 6 -2.69 -12.19 -9.76
N GLN A 7 -3.40 -11.61 -8.79
CA GLN A 7 -3.15 -10.22 -8.35
C GLN A 7 -1.77 -10.09 -7.70
N ILE A 8 -1.36 -11.07 -6.89
CA ILE A 8 -0.04 -11.09 -6.24
C ILE A 8 1.07 -11.31 -7.27
N ASN A 9 0.87 -12.21 -8.23
CA ASN A 9 1.84 -12.43 -9.30
C ASN A 9 2.02 -11.21 -10.22
N ALA A 10 0.98 -10.39 -10.41
CA ALA A 10 1.08 -9.11 -11.13
C ALA A 10 1.94 -8.08 -10.37
N LEU A 11 2.03 -8.17 -9.04
CA LEU A 11 2.83 -7.26 -8.20
C LEU A 11 4.28 -7.69 -8.03
N ARG A 12 4.63 -8.96 -8.31
CA ARG A 12 6.01 -9.49 -8.22
C ARG A 12 7.05 -8.70 -9.04
N PRO A 13 6.82 -8.38 -10.33
CA PRO A 13 7.85 -7.68 -11.11
C PRO A 13 8.15 -6.26 -10.60
N SER A 14 7.24 -5.63 -9.86
CA SER A 14 7.45 -4.30 -9.28
C SER A 14 8.31 -4.27 -8.01
N ILE A 15 8.58 -5.42 -7.35
CA ILE A 15 9.24 -5.47 -6.02
C ILE A 15 10.61 -4.77 -6.00
N GLY A 16 11.48 -5.07 -6.98
CA GLY A 16 12.85 -4.56 -7.00
C GLY A 16 12.91 -3.05 -7.20
N PHE A 17 12.07 -2.55 -8.11
CA PHE A 17 11.97 -1.14 -8.46
C PHE A 17 11.23 -0.33 -7.38
N ALA A 18 10.08 -0.80 -6.91
CA ALA A 18 9.24 -0.10 -5.93
C ALA A 18 9.96 0.12 -4.59
N ARG A 19 10.84 -0.79 -4.17
CA ARG A 19 11.60 -0.66 -2.91
C ARG A 19 12.49 0.58 -2.87
N HIS A 20 13.07 0.98 -4.01
CA HIS A 20 14.01 2.09 -4.10
C HIS A 20 13.48 3.29 -4.89
N LEU A 21 12.27 3.18 -5.44
CA LEU A 21 11.66 4.19 -6.29
C LEU A 21 11.62 5.57 -5.61
N HIS A 22 11.20 5.63 -4.34
CA HIS A 22 11.14 6.89 -3.60
C HIS A 22 12.51 7.56 -3.48
N TYR A 23 13.60 6.80 -3.24
CA TYR A 23 14.96 7.36 -3.20
C TYR A 23 15.40 7.90 -4.57
N TRP A 24 15.08 7.19 -5.66
CA TRP A 24 15.35 7.66 -7.01
C TRP A 24 14.60 8.96 -7.34
N LEU A 25 13.31 9.03 -6.97
CA LEU A 25 12.48 10.21 -7.19
C LEU A 25 12.97 11.42 -6.39
N ILE A 26 13.32 11.22 -5.12
CA ILE A 26 13.88 12.28 -4.27
C ILE A 26 15.26 12.72 -4.80
N GLY A 27 16.12 11.77 -5.17
CA GLY A 27 17.43 12.08 -5.76
C GLY A 27 17.29 12.91 -7.05
N LEU A 28 16.38 12.52 -7.94
CA LEU A 28 16.07 13.27 -9.16
C LEU A 28 15.54 14.68 -8.84
N ALA A 29 14.66 14.81 -7.85
CA ALA A 29 14.12 16.09 -7.41
C ALA A 29 15.23 17.04 -6.92
N VAL A 30 16.20 16.53 -6.15
CA VAL A 30 17.35 17.33 -5.67
C VAL A 30 18.23 17.79 -6.84
N VAL A 31 18.51 16.90 -7.80
CA VAL A 31 19.30 17.27 -8.99
C VAL A 31 18.59 18.36 -9.80
N LEU A 32 17.28 18.23 -10.03
CA LEU A 32 16.49 19.21 -10.77
C LEU A 32 16.38 20.55 -10.05
N LEU A 33 16.30 20.54 -8.71
CA LEU A 33 16.34 21.76 -7.89
C LEU A 33 17.66 22.50 -8.10
N LEU A 34 18.80 21.78 -8.04
CA LEU A 34 20.12 22.37 -8.29
C LEU A 34 20.23 22.93 -9.71
N LEU A 35 19.73 22.20 -10.71
CA LEU A 35 19.69 22.70 -12.10
C LEU A 35 18.83 23.96 -12.23
N SER A 36 17.69 24.04 -11.53
CA SER A 36 16.88 25.26 -11.55
C SER A 36 17.64 26.47 -11.03
N ILE A 37 18.41 26.29 -9.95
CA ILE A 37 19.22 27.36 -9.34
C ILE A 37 20.35 27.77 -10.30
N ILE A 38 21.05 26.81 -10.90
CA ILE A 38 22.20 27.06 -11.80
C ILE A 38 21.75 27.76 -13.09
N PHE A 39 20.70 27.26 -13.73
CA PHE A 39 20.21 27.78 -15.01
C PHE A 39 19.22 28.93 -14.86
N TRP A 40 18.85 29.28 -13.63
CA TRP A 40 17.84 30.29 -13.30
C TRP A 40 16.52 30.09 -14.05
N HIS A 41 16.16 28.83 -14.30
CA HIS A 41 15.01 28.46 -15.13
C HIS A 41 13.93 27.81 -14.25
N PRO A 42 12.64 28.17 -14.41
CA PRO A 42 11.57 27.66 -13.56
C PRO A 42 11.11 26.24 -13.90
N VAL A 43 11.36 25.77 -15.14
CA VAL A 43 10.91 24.45 -15.59
C VAL A 43 11.51 23.30 -14.76
N PRO A 44 12.84 23.22 -14.52
CA PRO A 44 13.39 22.19 -13.64
C PRO A 44 12.82 22.22 -12.22
N LEU A 45 12.47 23.40 -11.68
CA LEU A 45 11.85 23.53 -10.36
C LEU A 45 10.47 22.86 -10.31
N MET A 46 9.64 23.02 -11.35
CA MET A 46 8.33 22.37 -11.41
C MET A 46 8.46 20.84 -11.35
N PHE A 47 9.40 20.28 -12.11
CA PHE A 47 9.67 18.84 -12.08
C PHE A 47 10.27 18.40 -10.74
N ALA A 48 11.15 19.19 -10.13
CA ALA A 48 11.69 18.92 -8.81
C ALA A 48 10.58 18.81 -7.76
N ILE A 49 9.64 19.76 -7.75
CA ILE A 49 8.48 19.74 -6.83
C ILE A 49 7.62 18.51 -7.11
N PHE A 50 7.29 18.24 -8.37
CA PHE A 50 6.48 17.07 -8.75
C PHE A 50 7.13 15.76 -8.26
N PHE A 51 8.40 15.51 -8.59
CA PHE A 51 9.09 14.29 -8.18
C PHE A 51 9.33 14.22 -6.68
N GLY A 52 9.52 15.35 -6.00
CA GLY A 52 9.62 15.42 -4.55
C GLY A 52 8.32 14.97 -3.87
N VAL A 53 7.16 15.49 -4.32
CA VAL A 53 5.85 15.10 -3.80
C VAL A 53 5.55 13.63 -4.07
N VAL A 54 5.78 13.16 -5.30
CA VAL A 54 5.55 11.76 -5.68
C VAL A 54 6.47 10.83 -4.89
N GLY A 55 7.76 11.16 -4.78
CA GLY A 55 8.74 10.37 -4.02
C GLY A 55 8.38 10.25 -2.54
N LEU A 56 7.95 11.34 -1.91
CA LEU A 56 7.48 11.31 -0.52
C LEU A 56 6.21 10.47 -0.35
N SER A 57 5.29 10.52 -1.32
CA SER A 57 4.07 9.71 -1.32
C SER A 57 4.36 8.21 -1.46
N GLU A 58 5.36 7.85 -2.27
CA GLU A 58 5.77 6.44 -2.51
C GLU A 58 6.55 5.81 -1.34
N GLN A 59 7.06 6.62 -0.40
CA GLN A 59 7.85 6.12 0.73
C GLN A 59 7.10 5.08 1.58
N GLN A 60 5.77 5.09 1.56
CA GLN A 60 4.94 4.21 2.40
C GLN A 60 4.27 3.07 1.60
N ALA A 61 3.82 3.33 0.36
CA ALA A 61 3.14 2.32 -0.45
C ALA A 61 4.09 1.20 -0.94
N GLY A 62 5.28 1.56 -1.43
CA GLY A 62 6.26 0.60 -1.95
C GLY A 62 6.68 -0.46 -0.93
N PRO A 63 7.17 -0.08 0.26
CA PRO A 63 7.55 -1.03 1.31
C PRO A 63 6.40 -1.94 1.76
N ASN A 64 5.18 -1.42 1.82
CA ASN A 64 4.02 -2.23 2.22
C ASN A 64 3.66 -3.29 1.18
N ILE A 65 3.80 -3.00 -0.12
CA ILE A 65 3.63 -4.01 -1.19
C ILE A 65 4.70 -5.10 -1.08
N VAL A 66 5.95 -4.71 -0.85
CA VAL A 66 7.05 -5.69 -0.66
C VAL A 66 6.79 -6.54 0.58
N ALA A 67 6.36 -5.93 1.68
CA ALA A 67 6.01 -6.61 2.92
C ALA A 67 4.83 -7.57 2.73
N ALA A 68 3.81 -7.19 1.96
CA ALA A 68 2.67 -8.04 1.62
C ALA A 68 3.09 -9.29 0.84
N ILE A 69 3.96 -9.14 -0.16
CA ILE A 69 4.43 -10.26 -0.98
C ILE A 69 5.35 -11.18 -0.18
N GLN A 70 6.24 -10.60 0.64
CA GLN A 70 7.07 -11.39 1.56
C GLN A 70 6.21 -12.18 2.55
N ALA A 71 5.17 -11.57 3.12
CA ALA A 71 4.25 -12.26 4.01
C ALA A 71 3.55 -13.41 3.28
N TYR A 72 3.06 -13.16 2.07
CA TYR A 72 2.42 -14.20 1.26
C TYR A 72 3.35 -15.37 0.92
N ASP A 73 4.62 -15.09 0.58
CA ASP A 73 5.59 -16.13 0.20
C ASP A 73 6.14 -16.92 1.41
N MET A 74 6.17 -16.32 2.60
CA MET A 74 6.88 -16.87 3.77
C MET A 74 5.97 -17.36 4.90
N SER A 75 4.70 -16.94 4.95
CA SER A 75 3.79 -17.30 6.05
C SER A 75 2.51 -17.96 5.56
N ASN A 76 1.97 -18.83 6.41
CA ASN A 76 0.64 -19.38 6.20
C ASN A 76 -0.40 -18.32 6.56
N PRO A 77 -1.49 -18.20 5.79
CA PRO A 77 -2.57 -17.30 6.17
C PRO A 77 -3.27 -17.81 7.42
N THR A 78 -3.74 -16.87 8.24
CA THR A 78 -4.76 -17.14 9.26
C THR A 78 -6.13 -16.73 8.72
N SER A 79 -7.16 -17.49 9.10
CA SER A 79 -8.54 -17.11 8.82
C SER A 79 -9.04 -16.05 9.79
N GLY A 80 -9.72 -15.04 9.27
CA GLY A 80 -10.35 -13.98 10.04
C GLY A 80 -11.43 -13.28 9.23
N GLU A 81 -11.79 -12.08 9.67
CA GLU A 81 -12.80 -11.24 9.04
C GLU A 81 -12.24 -9.86 8.76
N VAL A 82 -12.72 -9.27 7.66
CA VAL A 82 -12.41 -7.89 7.30
C VAL A 82 -13.69 -7.13 7.08
N THR A 83 -13.88 -6.06 7.86
CA THR A 83 -14.95 -5.10 7.63
C THR A 83 -14.42 -3.97 6.75
N ILE A 84 -14.97 -3.86 5.55
CA ILE A 84 -14.66 -2.80 4.60
C ILE A 84 -15.65 -1.65 4.80
N SER A 85 -15.15 -0.45 5.04
CA SER A 85 -15.93 0.79 4.98
C SER A 85 -15.44 1.68 3.84
N ILE A 86 -16.39 2.34 3.18
CA ILE A 86 -16.15 3.23 2.06
C ILE A 86 -16.66 4.60 2.46
N ASP A 87 -15.77 5.58 2.51
CA ASP A 87 -16.12 6.96 2.78
C ASP A 87 -16.06 7.76 1.47
N THR A 88 -17.21 8.30 1.07
CA THR A 88 -17.41 9.08 -0.15
C THR A 88 -17.61 10.57 0.13
N SER A 89 -17.27 11.05 1.32
CA SER A 89 -17.49 12.45 1.71
C SER A 89 -16.50 13.44 1.10
N GLY A 90 -15.34 12.96 0.61
CA GLY A 90 -14.32 13.78 -0.06
C GLY A 90 -14.36 13.72 -1.59
N ASP A 91 -13.42 14.42 -2.23
CA ASP A 91 -13.26 14.46 -3.69
C ASP A 91 -12.98 13.08 -4.33
N SER A 92 -12.44 12.15 -3.53
CA SER A 92 -12.19 10.76 -3.93
C SER A 92 -12.63 9.79 -2.84
N PRO A 93 -13.20 8.63 -3.18
CA PRO A 93 -13.59 7.64 -2.19
C PRO A 93 -12.36 7.10 -1.47
N SER A 94 -12.41 7.04 -0.14
CA SER A 94 -11.41 6.38 0.69
C SER A 94 -11.92 5.03 1.19
N TYR A 95 -11.03 4.04 1.20
CA TYR A 95 -11.38 2.67 1.54
C TYR A 95 -10.61 2.26 2.79
N HIS A 96 -11.34 1.82 3.81
CA HIS A 96 -10.78 1.41 5.07
C HIS A 96 -11.11 -0.07 5.31
N ALA A 97 -10.14 -0.79 5.86
CA ALA A 97 -10.26 -2.17 6.24
C ALA A 97 -10.05 -2.29 7.74
N TRP A 98 -10.99 -2.95 8.41
CA TRP A 98 -10.87 -3.34 9.81
C TRP A 98 -10.70 -4.85 9.88
N ILE A 99 -9.55 -5.28 10.35
CA ILE A 99 -9.15 -6.68 10.45
C ILE A 99 -9.48 -7.21 11.85
N HIS A 100 -10.23 -8.30 11.87
CA HIS A 100 -10.52 -9.08 13.05
C HIS A 100 -9.98 -10.50 12.86
N GLU A 101 -9.12 -10.96 13.76
CA GLU A 101 -8.50 -12.28 13.71
C GLU A 101 -8.50 -12.89 15.11
N PRO A 102 -8.93 -14.16 15.27
CA PRO A 102 -8.94 -14.79 16.59
C PRO A 102 -7.56 -14.79 17.23
N ASN A 103 -7.48 -14.41 18.52
CA ASN A 103 -6.24 -14.33 19.31
C ASN A 103 -5.24 -13.25 18.86
N HIS A 104 -5.63 -12.33 17.97
CA HIS A 104 -4.81 -11.21 17.56
C HIS A 104 -5.49 -9.87 17.88
N PRO A 105 -4.71 -8.79 18.10
CA PRO A 105 -5.27 -7.46 18.21
C PRO A 105 -6.01 -7.08 16.92
N GLU A 106 -7.04 -6.25 17.07
CA GLU A 106 -7.73 -5.67 15.92
C GLU A 106 -6.90 -4.55 15.31
N TRP A 107 -6.92 -4.48 13.97
CA TRP A 107 -6.17 -3.50 13.21
C TRP A 107 -7.07 -2.78 12.22
N THR A 108 -6.82 -1.50 12.00
CA THR A 108 -7.46 -0.72 10.96
C THR A 108 -6.42 -0.07 10.05
N TYR A 109 -6.69 -0.05 8.75
CA TYR A 109 -5.84 0.63 7.78
C TYR A 109 -6.64 1.10 6.55
N GLU A 110 -6.12 2.14 5.90
CA GLU A 110 -6.57 2.55 4.58
C GLU A 110 -5.90 1.68 3.51
N PHE A 111 -6.63 1.32 2.46
CA PHE A 111 -6.09 0.57 1.32
C PHE A 111 -6.55 1.16 0.00
N ILE A 112 -5.79 0.87 -1.06
CA ILE A 112 -6.13 1.25 -2.43
C ILE A 112 -6.48 -0.03 -3.20
N PRO A 113 -7.71 -0.16 -3.74
CA PRO A 113 -8.10 -1.34 -4.50
C PRO A 113 -7.30 -1.47 -5.80
N GLN A 114 -6.71 -2.65 -6.04
CA GLN A 114 -5.89 -2.90 -7.22
C GLN A 114 -6.66 -3.76 -8.24
N GLY A 115 -7.36 -3.11 -9.18
CA GLY A 115 -8.07 -3.81 -10.25
C GLY A 115 -9.38 -4.51 -9.84
N TRP A 116 -9.94 -4.14 -8.68
CA TRP A 116 -11.23 -4.63 -8.20
C TRP A 116 -12.02 -3.52 -7.49
N LYS A 117 -13.35 -3.68 -7.38
CA LYS A 117 -14.23 -2.71 -6.72
C LYS A 117 -14.65 -3.25 -5.35
N PRO A 118 -14.25 -2.62 -4.24
CA PRO A 118 -14.66 -3.05 -2.90
C PRO A 118 -16.16 -2.92 -2.69
N VAL A 119 -16.69 -3.84 -1.89
CA VAL A 119 -18.06 -3.81 -1.41
C VAL A 119 -18.02 -3.60 0.10
N ALA A 120 -18.70 -2.57 0.59
CA ALA A 120 -18.79 -2.30 2.02
C ALA A 120 -19.48 -3.47 2.74
N GLY A 121 -19.00 -3.81 3.93
CA GLY A 121 -19.50 -4.93 4.72
C GLY A 121 -18.39 -5.80 5.31
N THR A 122 -18.79 -6.82 6.05
CA THR A 122 -17.88 -7.79 6.66
C THR A 122 -17.72 -9.00 5.75
N HIS A 123 -16.48 -9.37 5.48
CA HIS A 123 -16.10 -10.44 4.57
C HIS A 123 -15.16 -11.41 5.28
N THR A 124 -15.30 -12.70 4.99
CA THR A 124 -14.28 -13.69 5.37
C THR A 124 -12.98 -13.38 4.64
N ALA A 125 -11.87 -13.45 5.36
CA ALA A 125 -10.56 -13.13 4.82
C ALA A 125 -9.48 -14.11 5.24
N GLN A 126 -8.49 -14.24 4.36
CA GLN A 126 -7.20 -14.83 4.68
C GLN A 126 -6.22 -13.69 4.97
N ILE A 127 -5.51 -13.77 6.09
CA ILE A 127 -4.66 -12.69 6.59
C ILE A 127 -3.22 -13.20 6.68
N TRP A 128 -2.30 -12.49 6.03
CA TRP A 128 -0.87 -12.78 6.10
C TRP A 128 -0.15 -11.71 6.92
N ARG A 129 0.81 -12.20 7.71
CA ARG A 129 1.66 -11.40 8.58
C ARG A 129 3.11 -11.72 8.28
N ASN A 130 3.97 -10.71 8.37
CA ASN A 130 5.41 -10.95 8.34
C ASN A 130 5.87 -11.50 9.68
N VAL A 131 6.81 -12.44 9.63
CA VAL A 131 7.45 -12.99 10.82
C VAL A 131 8.09 -11.84 11.61
N GLY A 132 7.65 -11.65 12.86
CA GLY A 132 8.14 -10.57 13.74
C GLY A 132 7.34 -9.27 13.71
N HIS A 133 6.31 -9.14 12.86
CA HIS A 133 5.41 -7.98 12.85
C HIS A 133 4.03 -8.33 13.42
N LEU A 134 3.52 -7.49 14.32
CA LEU A 134 2.23 -7.67 14.99
C LEU A 134 1.04 -7.17 14.18
N HIS A 135 1.26 -6.41 13.10
CA HIS A 135 0.20 -5.89 12.25
C HIS A 135 0.07 -6.72 10.95
N PRO A 136 -1.13 -6.77 10.35
CA PRO A 136 -1.36 -7.46 9.09
C PRO A 136 -0.54 -6.80 7.97
N ALA A 137 0.07 -7.61 7.11
CA ALA A 137 0.80 -7.14 5.93
C ALA A 137 -0.08 -7.23 4.67
N LEU A 138 -0.97 -8.22 4.63
CA LEU A 138 -1.88 -8.49 3.52
C LEU A 138 -3.15 -9.15 4.07
N ALA A 139 -4.31 -8.76 3.54
CA ALA A 139 -5.52 -9.55 3.67
C ALA A 139 -6.08 -9.84 2.27
N ALA A 140 -6.70 -11.01 2.07
CA ALA A 140 -7.41 -11.35 0.86
C ALA A 140 -8.86 -11.70 1.20
N VAL A 141 -9.80 -11.06 0.51
CA VAL A 141 -11.22 -11.40 0.51
C VAL A 141 -11.58 -11.96 -0.87
N GLU A 142 -12.80 -12.49 -1.02
CA GLU A 142 -13.27 -13.03 -2.30
C GLU A 142 -13.12 -12.04 -3.47
N GLY A 143 -13.36 -10.75 -3.21
CA GLY A 143 -13.28 -9.69 -4.20
C GLY A 143 -11.86 -9.26 -4.61
N GLY A 144 -10.85 -9.50 -3.78
CA GLY A 144 -9.48 -9.08 -4.06
C GLY A 144 -8.60 -8.93 -2.82
N ILE A 145 -7.39 -8.40 -3.04
CA ILE A 145 -6.41 -8.18 -1.98
C ILE A 145 -6.50 -6.78 -1.39
N LEU A 146 -6.17 -6.70 -0.09
CA LEU A 146 -6.07 -5.49 0.70
C LEU A 146 -4.63 -5.38 1.20
N ILE A 147 -3.93 -4.36 0.72
CA ILE A 147 -2.57 -4.01 1.16
C ILE A 147 -2.67 -2.66 1.86
N PRO A 148 -2.14 -2.53 3.10
CA PRO A 148 -2.15 -1.25 3.79
C PRO A 148 -1.42 -0.18 2.98
N ARG A 149 -2.08 0.95 2.74
CA ARG A 149 -1.46 2.16 2.18
C ARG A 149 -0.46 2.77 3.18
N TYR A 150 -0.84 2.71 4.45
CA TYR A 150 -0.10 3.23 5.59
C TYR A 150 0.11 2.14 6.65
N LEU A 151 0.97 2.41 7.64
CA LEU A 151 1.17 1.49 8.75
C LEU A 151 -0.18 1.25 9.46
N PRO A 152 -0.63 -0.01 9.65
CA PRO A 152 -1.88 -0.28 10.33
C PRO A 152 -1.90 0.27 11.75
N LYS A 153 -3.04 0.80 12.16
CA LYS A 153 -3.27 1.30 13.52
C LYS A 153 -4.01 0.24 14.34
N ARG A 154 -3.56 0.03 15.56
CA ARG A 154 -4.26 -0.86 16.49
C ARG A 154 -5.58 -0.19 16.88
N LYS A 155 -6.66 -0.96 16.87
CA LYS A 155 -7.93 -0.52 17.43
C LYS A 155 -7.91 -0.81 18.93
N GLU A 156 -8.15 0.21 19.75
CA GLU A 156 -8.31 0.08 21.21
C GLU A 156 -9.65 -0.55 21.57
#